data_AF-A0A9P8GKP1-F1
#
_entry.id   AF-A0A9P8GKP1-F1
#
_cell.length_a   1.000
_cell.length_b   1.000
_cell.length_c   1.000
_cell.angle_alpha   90.00
_cell.angle_beta   90.00
_cell.angle_gamma   90.00
#
_symmetry.space_group_name_H-M   'P 1'
#
loop_
_entity.id
_entity.type
_entity.pdbx_description
1 polymer ?
#
loop_
_entity_poly.entity_id
_entity_poly.type
_entity_poly.pdbx_seq_one_letter_code
_entity_poly.pdbx_strand_id
1 'polypeptide(L)'
;MPSKKKEMPYSWEFVVEANHQGTIEDLDLALLAAFEESEEAYNICVTSARANAAVKKRADRMQYLLDEGHIDINKIGAASIASATLEPSPKDLAALLVSRGWDIDQRQPIHGTYNFPANTDSNKKLVQLSCRDEEMVRWCLDHGAVVDETDETLLADVASFGSPDTFKLLHEHGAPISESTLNNAAWRARPEMVTFLIDEIGLDINKVYKGRHEPMLRNQTPVCSAAISPFRDAGNVIEILLERGADPYHKDCNAFSMAESDLTIGVLRDWERKQKDKDQEGPIIKKQKTGKANSTVCKKSG
;
A
#
# COMPACT_ATOMS: atom_id res chain seq x y z
N MET A 1 1.69 10.71 50.63
CA MET A 1 1.71 9.23 50.66
C MET A 1 2.34 8.77 49.36
N PRO A 2 3.41 7.97 49.38
CA PRO A 2 3.95 7.43 48.15
C PRO A 2 2.90 6.50 47.54
N SER A 3 2.57 6.73 46.27
CA SER A 3 1.72 5.84 45.48
C SER A 3 2.29 4.43 45.63
N LYS A 4 1.56 3.53 46.30
CA LYS A 4 1.87 2.10 46.26
C LYS A 4 1.96 1.76 44.77
N LYS A 5 3.17 1.51 44.26
CA LYS A 5 3.31 0.67 43.07
C LYS A 5 2.47 -0.56 43.41
N LYS A 6 1.40 -0.83 42.65
CA LYS A 6 0.85 -2.18 42.63
C LYS A 6 2.07 -3.05 42.37
N GLU A 7 2.53 -3.79 43.37
CA GLU A 7 3.36 -4.95 43.11
C GLU A 7 2.51 -5.73 42.10
N MET A 8 2.94 -5.71 40.83
CA MET A 8 2.37 -6.62 39.85
C MET A 8 2.58 -7.97 40.51
N PRO A 9 1.51 -8.70 40.82
CA PRO A 9 1.76 -9.94 41.47
C PRO A 9 2.41 -10.82 40.39
N TYR A 10 3.09 -11.89 40.80
CA TYR A 10 3.46 -13.00 39.91
C TYR A 10 4.75 -12.82 39.10
N SER A 11 5.35 -13.96 38.74
CA SER A 11 6.53 -14.04 37.89
C SER A 11 6.15 -13.73 36.43
N TRP A 12 5.74 -12.50 36.15
CA TRP A 12 5.60 -11.98 34.78
C TRP A 12 6.85 -12.23 33.94
N GLU A 13 8.02 -12.25 34.60
CA GLU A 13 9.29 -12.66 34.01
C GLU A 13 9.24 -14.07 33.39
N PHE A 14 8.55 -15.02 34.02
CA PHE A 14 8.39 -16.37 33.49
C PHE A 14 7.50 -16.40 32.23
N VAL A 15 6.39 -15.66 32.23
CA VAL A 15 5.51 -15.50 31.05
C VAL A 15 6.24 -14.77 29.92
N VAL A 16 7.03 -13.75 30.24
CA VAL A 16 7.85 -13.01 29.27
C VAL A 16 8.95 -13.90 28.69
N GLU A 17 9.63 -14.68 29.51
CA GLU A 17 10.72 -15.57 29.09
C GLU A 17 10.18 -16.71 28.22
N ALA A 18 9.09 -17.37 28.64
CA ALA A 18 8.38 -18.35 27.83
C ALA A 18 7.98 -17.74 26.48
N ASN A 19 7.44 -16.51 26.46
CA ASN A 19 7.08 -15.83 25.21
C ASN A 19 8.29 -15.42 24.36
N HIS A 20 9.43 -15.06 24.95
CA HIS A 20 10.60 -14.61 24.19
C HIS A 20 11.44 -15.74 23.61
N GLN A 21 11.70 -16.80 24.38
CA GLN A 21 12.66 -17.85 24.01
C GLN A 21 12.19 -19.28 24.32
N GLY A 22 11.08 -19.46 25.05
CA GLY A 22 10.66 -20.78 25.55
C GLY A 22 10.21 -21.79 24.48
N THR A 23 10.14 -23.06 24.88
CA THR A 23 9.50 -24.12 24.10
C THR A 23 7.96 -24.09 24.25
N ILE A 24 7.26 -25.09 23.71
CA ILE A 24 5.82 -25.26 23.98
C ILE A 24 5.60 -25.65 25.45
N GLU A 25 6.49 -26.47 26.01
CA GLU A 25 6.44 -26.88 27.40
C GLU A 25 6.63 -25.69 28.36
N ASP A 26 7.53 -24.75 28.04
CA ASP A 26 7.69 -23.52 28.84
C ASP A 26 6.42 -22.66 28.81
N LEU A 27 5.74 -22.60 27.65
CA LEU A 27 4.47 -21.89 27.50
C LEU A 27 3.35 -22.59 28.30
N ASP A 28 3.27 -23.92 28.25
CA ASP A 28 2.29 -24.69 29.03
C ASP A 28 2.46 -24.45 30.53
N LEU A 29 3.70 -24.55 31.03
CA LEU A 29 4.01 -24.24 32.43
C LEU A 29 3.62 -22.81 32.81
N ALA A 30 3.84 -21.84 31.91
CA ALA A 30 3.46 -20.45 32.16
C ALA A 30 1.93 -20.26 32.21
N LEU A 31 1.18 -20.95 31.35
CA LEU A 31 -0.27 -20.94 31.35
C LEU A 31 -0.86 -21.60 32.60
N LEU A 32 -0.29 -22.73 33.03
CA LEU A 32 -0.66 -23.42 34.27
C LEU A 32 -0.42 -22.55 35.49
N ALA A 33 0.77 -21.94 35.60
CA ALA A 33 1.10 -21.04 36.69
C ALA A 33 0.16 -19.83 36.76
N ALA A 34 -0.19 -19.25 35.60
CA ALA A 34 -1.14 -18.14 35.53
C ALA A 34 -2.58 -18.57 35.90
N PHE A 35 -2.97 -19.80 35.54
CA PHE A 35 -4.29 -20.37 35.87
C PHE A 35 -4.46 -20.65 37.35
N GLU A 36 -3.46 -21.26 38.01
CA GLU A 36 -3.48 -21.54 39.47
C GLU A 36 -3.64 -20.27 40.31
N GLU A 37 -3.27 -19.16 39.71
CA GLU A 37 -3.12 -17.89 40.36
C GLU A 37 -4.38 -17.02 40.24
N SER A 38 -4.89 -16.80 39.01
CA SER A 38 -6.19 -16.17 38.79
C SER A 38 -6.68 -16.29 37.35
N GLU A 39 -8.00 -16.22 37.15
CA GLU A 39 -8.61 -16.14 35.81
C GLU A 39 -8.09 -14.94 35.00
N GLU A 40 -7.88 -13.79 35.66
CA GLU A 40 -7.37 -12.59 35.02
C GLU A 40 -5.93 -12.78 34.52
N ALA A 41 -5.05 -13.38 35.33
CA ALA A 41 -3.67 -13.62 34.92
C ALA A 41 -3.57 -14.66 33.80
N TYR A 42 -4.38 -15.71 33.85
CA TYR A 42 -4.51 -16.67 32.75
C TYR A 42 -4.93 -15.96 31.45
N ASN A 43 -5.97 -15.12 31.50
CA ASN A 43 -6.44 -14.37 30.33
C ASN A 43 -5.38 -13.43 29.76
N ILE A 44 -4.62 -12.74 30.62
CA ILE A 44 -3.49 -11.89 30.20
C ILE A 44 -2.38 -12.74 29.55
N CYS A 45 -2.04 -13.89 30.13
CA CYS A 45 -1.03 -14.80 29.62
C CYS A 45 -1.40 -15.36 28.24
N VAL A 46 -2.61 -15.90 28.09
CA VAL A 46 -3.16 -16.40 26.81
C VAL A 46 -3.12 -15.31 25.74
N THR A 47 -3.55 -14.10 26.12
CA THR A 47 -3.56 -12.95 25.22
C THR A 47 -2.17 -12.57 24.74
N SER A 48 -1.20 -12.53 25.66
CA SER A 48 0.20 -12.23 25.38
C SER A 48 0.84 -13.32 24.50
N ALA A 49 0.59 -14.58 24.82
CA ALA A 49 1.09 -15.73 24.06
C ALA A 49 0.56 -15.75 22.63
N ARG A 50 -0.75 -15.51 22.43
CA ARG A 50 -1.36 -15.39 21.11
C ARG A 50 -0.75 -14.24 20.30
N ALA A 51 -0.64 -13.05 20.89
CA ALA A 51 -0.05 -11.89 20.24
C ALA A 51 1.42 -12.15 19.85
N ASN A 52 2.20 -12.77 20.75
CA ASN A 52 3.58 -13.15 20.47
C ASN A 52 3.66 -14.19 19.35
N ALA A 53 2.83 -15.24 19.38
CA ALA A 53 2.81 -16.27 18.36
C ALA A 53 2.52 -15.68 16.97
N ALA A 54 1.62 -14.70 16.88
CA ALA A 54 1.33 -13.97 15.65
C ALA A 54 2.50 -13.09 15.20
N VAL A 55 3.02 -12.22 16.08
CA VAL A 55 4.12 -11.29 15.78
C VAL A 55 5.42 -12.03 15.40
N LYS A 56 5.70 -13.15 16.07
CA LYS A 56 6.87 -14.00 15.84
C LYS A 56 6.62 -15.11 14.83
N LYS A 57 5.39 -15.22 14.30
CA LYS A 57 4.98 -16.20 13.29
C LYS A 57 5.29 -17.65 13.71
N ARG A 58 5.07 -17.94 15.00
CA ARG A 58 5.26 -19.25 15.63
C ARG A 58 4.00 -20.10 15.40
N ALA A 59 3.94 -20.75 14.24
CA ALA A 59 2.83 -21.62 13.87
C ALA A 59 2.66 -22.78 14.88
N ASP A 60 3.76 -23.32 15.41
CA ASP A 60 3.77 -24.34 16.47
C ASP A 60 3.04 -23.88 17.75
N ARG A 61 3.30 -22.65 18.21
CA ARG A 61 2.63 -22.07 19.38
C ARG A 61 1.18 -21.74 19.11
N MET A 62 0.89 -21.16 17.95
CA MET A 62 -0.49 -20.89 17.56
C MET A 62 -1.29 -22.19 17.50
N GLN A 63 -0.69 -23.24 16.96
CA GLN A 63 -1.26 -24.58 16.92
C GLN A 63 -1.56 -25.09 18.32
N TYR A 64 -0.60 -25.06 19.24
CA TYR A 64 -0.79 -25.47 20.62
C TYR A 64 -1.97 -24.74 21.29
N LEU A 65 -2.00 -23.40 21.18
CA LEU A 65 -3.05 -22.58 21.77
C LEU A 65 -4.45 -22.90 21.22
N LEU A 66 -4.55 -23.29 19.95
CA LEU A 66 -5.80 -23.69 19.31
C LEU A 66 -6.21 -25.12 19.69
N ASP A 67 -5.27 -26.05 19.62
CA ASP A 67 -5.52 -27.49 19.83
C ASP A 67 -5.92 -27.76 21.29
N GLU A 68 -5.34 -27.04 22.26
CA GLU A 68 -5.70 -27.10 23.69
C GLU A 68 -6.90 -26.21 24.05
N GLY A 69 -7.48 -25.48 23.09
CA GLY A 69 -8.66 -24.65 23.31
C GLY A 69 -8.45 -23.39 24.16
N HIS A 70 -7.20 -22.91 24.29
CA HIS A 70 -6.89 -21.67 24.99
C HIS A 70 -7.42 -20.43 24.24
N ILE A 71 -7.49 -20.49 22.91
CA ILE A 71 -7.98 -19.40 22.06
C ILE A 71 -9.04 -19.86 21.07
N ASP A 72 -9.92 -18.93 20.71
CA ASP A 72 -10.92 -19.12 19.66
C ASP A 72 -10.36 -18.60 18.34
N ILE A 73 -10.36 -19.45 17.31
CA ILE A 73 -9.86 -19.12 15.98
C ILE A 73 -10.56 -17.90 15.37
N ASN A 74 -11.84 -17.70 15.67
CA ASN A 74 -12.64 -16.58 15.18
C ASN A 74 -12.26 -15.24 15.84
N LYS A 75 -11.43 -15.28 16.89
CA LYS A 75 -10.87 -14.08 17.55
C LYS A 75 -9.47 -13.74 17.04
N ILE A 76 -8.96 -14.49 16.06
CA ILE A 76 -7.70 -14.18 15.38
C ILE A 76 -8.01 -13.29 14.20
N GLY A 77 -7.45 -12.10 14.21
CA GLY A 77 -7.74 -11.11 13.18
C GLY A 77 -6.65 -11.02 12.10
N ALA A 78 -7.04 -10.68 10.88
CA ALA A 78 -6.15 -10.59 9.72
C ALA A 78 -4.89 -9.73 9.92
N ALA A 79 -4.99 -8.57 10.58
CA ALA A 79 -3.83 -7.71 10.88
C ALA A 79 -2.77 -8.36 11.78
N SER A 80 -3.12 -9.34 12.62
CA SER A 80 -2.13 -10.09 13.39
C SER A 80 -1.30 -11.02 12.51
N ILE A 81 -1.80 -11.39 11.33
CA ILE A 81 -1.16 -12.27 10.36
C ILE A 81 -0.36 -11.48 9.33
N ALA A 82 -0.91 -10.35 8.86
CA ALA A 82 -0.37 -9.56 7.76
C ALA A 82 0.99 -8.86 8.04
N SER A 83 1.50 -8.90 9.28
CA SER A 83 2.65 -8.08 9.71
C SER A 83 3.86 -8.16 8.77
N ALA A 84 4.19 -7.00 8.18
CA ALA A 84 5.20 -6.81 7.14
C ALA A 84 6.65 -6.83 7.65
N THR A 85 6.90 -7.10 8.94
CA THR A 85 8.26 -7.12 9.49
C THR A 85 8.89 -8.50 9.30
N LEU A 86 9.70 -8.65 8.25
CA LEU A 86 10.79 -9.64 8.01
C LEU A 86 10.52 -11.12 8.36
N GLU A 87 11.37 -12.01 7.86
CA GLU A 87 11.28 -13.47 8.04
C GLU A 87 10.85 -13.92 9.46
N PRO A 88 10.08 -15.04 9.57
CA PRO A 88 9.65 -15.92 8.49
C PRO A 88 8.44 -15.39 7.70
N SER A 89 8.06 -16.03 6.60
CA SER A 89 6.86 -15.67 5.83
C SER A 89 5.57 -15.81 6.67
N PRO A 90 4.58 -14.90 6.55
CA PRO A 90 3.29 -15.07 7.22
C PRO A 90 2.46 -16.26 6.69
N LYS A 91 2.86 -16.84 5.56
CA LYS A 91 2.14 -17.93 4.87
C LYS A 91 1.94 -19.17 5.75
N ASP A 92 2.93 -19.59 6.51
CA ASP A 92 2.82 -20.82 7.33
C ASP A 92 1.76 -20.67 8.42
N LEU A 93 1.75 -19.51 9.09
CA LEU A 93 0.75 -19.18 10.09
C LEU A 93 -0.65 -19.05 9.44
N ALA A 94 -0.75 -18.38 8.29
CA ALA A 94 -2.01 -18.24 7.57
C ALA A 94 -2.56 -19.60 7.11
N ALA A 95 -1.70 -20.46 6.56
CA ALA A 95 -2.05 -21.82 6.13
C ALA A 95 -2.51 -22.69 7.29
N LEU A 96 -1.82 -22.62 8.44
CA LEU A 96 -2.25 -23.29 9.66
C LEU A 96 -3.68 -22.88 10.06
N LEU A 97 -3.96 -21.57 10.05
CA LEU A 97 -5.26 -21.03 10.45
C LEU A 97 -6.36 -21.42 9.46
N VAL A 98 -6.13 -21.23 8.16
CA VAL A 98 -7.10 -21.62 7.11
C VAL A 98 -7.38 -23.12 7.16
N SER A 99 -6.37 -23.97 7.41
CA SER A 99 -6.57 -25.42 7.56
C SER A 99 -7.47 -25.82 8.74
N ARG A 100 -7.63 -24.92 9.73
CA ARG A 100 -8.51 -25.07 10.89
C ARG A 100 -9.84 -24.31 10.76
N GLY A 101 -10.16 -23.83 9.56
CA GLY A 101 -11.42 -23.15 9.28
C GLY A 101 -11.44 -21.67 9.67
N TRP A 102 -10.27 -21.02 9.78
CA TRP A 102 -10.22 -19.57 9.88
C TRP A 102 -10.76 -18.93 8.59
N ASP A 103 -11.67 -17.97 8.74
CA ASP A 103 -12.23 -17.23 7.62
C ASP A 103 -11.22 -16.20 7.09
N ILE A 104 -10.72 -16.44 5.88
CA ILE A 104 -9.71 -15.59 5.22
C ILE A 104 -10.24 -14.18 4.88
N ASP A 105 -11.56 -14.05 4.73
CA ASP A 105 -12.24 -12.78 4.47
C ASP A 105 -12.75 -12.12 5.75
N GLN A 106 -12.44 -12.69 6.93
CA GLN A 106 -12.83 -12.10 8.19
C GLN A 106 -12.23 -10.70 8.33
N ARG A 107 -13.12 -9.72 8.40
CA ARG A 107 -12.79 -8.34 8.80
C ARG A 107 -12.74 -8.29 10.32
N GLN A 108 -11.71 -7.66 10.89
CA GLN A 108 -11.65 -7.54 12.34
C GLN A 108 -12.79 -6.65 12.87
N PRO A 109 -13.34 -6.93 14.07
CA PRO A 109 -14.22 -5.99 14.74
C PRO A 109 -13.46 -4.71 15.14
N ILE A 110 -14.10 -3.55 14.96
CA ILE A 110 -13.54 -2.21 15.18
C ILE A 110 -13.19 -1.92 16.67
N HIS A 111 -13.52 -2.81 17.61
CA HIS A 111 -13.32 -2.53 19.05
C HIS A 111 -12.65 -3.69 19.80
N GLY A 112 -11.35 -3.50 20.07
CA GLY A 112 -10.54 -4.33 20.96
C GLY A 112 -9.20 -3.64 21.25
N THR A 113 -8.78 -3.66 22.52
CA THR A 113 -7.81 -2.77 23.18
C THR A 113 -6.34 -2.99 22.77
N TYR A 114 -5.98 -2.74 21.51
CA TYR A 114 -4.58 -2.68 21.08
C TYR A 114 -4.34 -1.39 20.28
N ASN A 115 -3.65 -0.43 20.90
CA ASN A 115 -3.50 0.94 20.43
C ASN A 115 -2.50 1.11 19.26
N PHE A 116 -2.97 1.84 18.23
CA PHE A 116 -2.30 2.89 17.44
C PHE A 116 -1.23 2.54 16.36
N PRO A 117 -1.13 3.35 15.27
CA PRO A 117 -1.78 4.64 15.08
C PRO A 117 -3.18 4.56 14.47
N ALA A 118 -4.00 5.56 14.81
CA ALA A 118 -5.32 5.82 14.25
C ALA A 118 -5.35 5.55 12.74
N ASN A 119 -5.89 4.40 12.33
CA ASN A 119 -6.14 4.16 10.91
C ASN A 119 -7.38 3.29 10.72
N THR A 120 -8.07 3.59 9.65
CA THR A 120 -9.20 2.88 9.02
C THR A 120 -8.93 1.41 8.67
N ASP A 121 -7.79 0.85 9.09
CA ASP A 121 -7.30 -0.51 8.77
C ASP A 121 -7.95 -1.63 9.60
N SER A 122 -8.71 -1.30 10.65
CA SER A 122 -9.37 -2.31 11.50
C SER A 122 -10.52 -3.06 10.83
N ASN A 123 -10.89 -2.72 9.59
CA ASN A 123 -11.92 -3.38 8.80
C ASN A 123 -11.39 -3.97 7.48
N LYS A 124 -10.10 -4.31 7.41
CA LYS A 124 -9.47 -4.87 6.20
C LYS A 124 -9.36 -6.40 6.28
N LYS A 125 -9.62 -7.06 5.15
CA LYS A 125 -9.33 -8.48 4.92
C LYS A 125 -7.81 -8.71 4.85
N LEU A 126 -7.36 -9.96 4.95
CA LEU A 126 -5.94 -10.30 4.84
C LEU A 126 -5.34 -9.84 3.51
N VAL A 127 -6.04 -10.09 2.40
CA VAL A 127 -5.59 -9.69 1.05
C VAL A 127 -5.35 -8.17 0.94
N GLN A 128 -6.12 -7.35 1.65
CA GLN A 128 -5.99 -5.89 1.64
C GLN A 128 -4.78 -5.42 2.45
N LEU A 129 -4.53 -6.06 3.60
CA LEU A 129 -3.39 -5.77 4.45
C LEU A 129 -2.06 -6.26 3.85
N SER A 130 -2.13 -7.28 3.00
CA SER A 130 -0.99 -7.87 2.31
C SER A 130 -0.71 -7.27 0.93
N CYS A 131 -1.37 -6.18 0.53
CA CYS A 131 -1.26 -5.59 -0.82
C CYS A 131 0.16 -5.19 -1.29
N ARG A 132 1.14 -5.20 -0.39
CA ARG A 132 2.56 -4.93 -0.67
C ARG A 132 3.37 -6.18 -0.99
N ASP A 133 2.84 -7.35 -0.67
CA ASP A 133 3.46 -8.66 -0.85
C ASP A 133 2.65 -9.43 -1.90
N GLU A 134 3.11 -9.39 -3.15
CA GLU A 134 2.43 -10.05 -4.27
C GLU A 134 2.24 -11.55 -4.01
N GLU A 135 3.23 -12.22 -3.41
CA GLU A 135 3.12 -13.65 -3.17
C GLU A 135 2.07 -13.97 -2.10
N MET A 136 1.95 -13.13 -1.08
CA MET A 136 0.90 -13.27 -0.07
C MET A 136 -0.47 -12.94 -0.64
N VAL A 137 -0.59 -11.94 -1.51
CA VAL A 137 -1.84 -11.65 -2.23
C VAL A 137 -2.25 -12.85 -3.07
N ARG A 138 -1.33 -13.40 -3.87
CA ARG A 138 -1.58 -14.60 -4.68
C ARG A 138 -2.01 -15.79 -3.82
N TRP A 139 -1.30 -16.02 -2.71
CA TRP A 139 -1.68 -17.05 -1.75
C TRP A 139 -3.10 -16.85 -1.20
N CYS A 140 -3.49 -15.62 -0.85
CA CYS A 140 -4.85 -15.34 -0.36
C CYS A 140 -5.90 -15.69 -1.41
N LEU A 141 -5.69 -15.28 -2.66
CA LEU A 141 -6.62 -15.56 -3.77
C LEU A 141 -6.71 -17.05 -4.07
N ASP A 142 -5.59 -17.77 -4.08
CA ASP A 142 -5.53 -19.23 -4.27
C ASP A 142 -6.26 -20.00 -3.15
N HIS A 143 -6.40 -19.40 -1.97
CA HIS A 143 -7.08 -19.98 -0.80
C HIS A 143 -8.49 -19.41 -0.58
N GLY A 144 -9.07 -18.78 -1.61
CA GLY A 144 -10.48 -18.42 -1.64
C GLY A 144 -10.82 -17.04 -1.06
N ALA A 145 -9.84 -16.17 -0.83
CA ALA A 145 -10.13 -14.78 -0.49
C ALA A 145 -10.92 -14.10 -1.61
N VAL A 146 -12.03 -13.47 -1.25
CA VAL A 146 -12.91 -12.77 -2.19
C VAL A 146 -12.48 -11.32 -2.33
N VAL A 147 -12.36 -10.88 -3.59
CA VAL A 147 -12.14 -9.48 -3.97
C VAL A 147 -13.29 -9.08 -4.89
N ASP A 148 -13.96 -7.98 -4.56
CA ASP A 148 -15.16 -7.53 -5.26
C ASP A 148 -15.32 -6.00 -5.21
N GLU A 149 -16.44 -5.50 -5.71
CA GLU A 149 -16.75 -4.07 -5.76
C GLU A 149 -16.84 -3.39 -4.38
N THR A 150 -16.98 -4.15 -3.29
CA THR A 150 -17.02 -3.61 -1.93
C THR A 150 -15.64 -3.20 -1.42
N ASP A 151 -14.57 -3.65 -2.09
CA ASP A 151 -13.18 -3.35 -1.75
C ASP A 151 -12.70 -2.05 -2.44
N GLU A 152 -13.52 -0.99 -2.34
CA GLU A 152 -13.40 0.31 -3.05
C GLU A 152 -12.01 0.96 -3.02
N THR A 153 -11.23 0.76 -1.96
CA THR A 153 -9.92 1.42 -1.76
C THR A 153 -8.72 0.51 -2.04
N LEU A 154 -8.93 -0.78 -2.32
CA LEU A 154 -7.86 -1.76 -2.42
C LEU A 154 -6.83 -1.39 -3.49
N LEU A 155 -7.28 -1.06 -4.71
CA LEU A 155 -6.36 -0.66 -5.78
C LEU A 155 -5.70 0.71 -5.52
N ALA A 156 -6.32 1.59 -4.74
CA ALA A 156 -5.70 2.84 -4.28
C ALA A 156 -4.60 2.61 -3.23
N ASP A 157 -4.77 1.61 -2.37
CA ASP A 157 -3.74 1.15 -1.43
C ASP A 157 -2.56 0.51 -2.20
N VAL A 158 -2.85 -0.34 -3.19
CA VAL A 158 -1.82 -0.93 -4.07
C VAL A 158 -1.07 0.15 -4.84
N ALA A 159 -1.77 1.15 -5.39
CA ALA A 159 -1.15 2.28 -6.07
C ALA A 159 -0.21 3.07 -5.16
N SER A 160 -0.50 3.11 -3.85
CA SER A 160 0.33 3.77 -2.86
C SER A 160 1.58 2.97 -2.46
N PHE A 161 1.45 1.64 -2.36
CA PHE A 161 2.42 0.83 -1.62
C PHE A 161 2.87 -0.47 -2.29
N GLY A 162 2.10 -0.99 -3.25
CA GLY A 162 2.34 -2.24 -3.96
C GLY A 162 3.01 -2.04 -5.33
N SER A 163 3.05 -3.12 -6.12
CA SER A 163 3.59 -3.15 -7.49
C SER A 163 2.48 -3.08 -8.55
N PRO A 164 2.82 -2.71 -9.80
CA PRO A 164 1.91 -2.88 -10.94
C PRO A 164 1.40 -4.32 -11.11
N ASP A 165 2.21 -5.32 -10.79
CA ASP A 165 1.82 -6.73 -10.89
C ASP A 165 0.75 -7.11 -9.86
N THR A 166 0.89 -6.68 -8.60
CA THR A 166 -0.18 -6.84 -7.59
C THR A 166 -1.45 -6.10 -8.01
N PHE A 167 -1.31 -4.94 -8.65
CA PHE A 167 -2.45 -4.17 -9.16
C PHE A 167 -3.19 -4.95 -10.25
N LYS A 168 -2.46 -5.45 -11.27
CA LYS A 168 -3.03 -6.27 -12.35
C LYS A 168 -3.75 -7.49 -11.80
N LEU A 169 -3.09 -8.23 -10.91
CA LEU A 169 -3.66 -9.40 -10.27
C LEU A 169 -4.98 -9.09 -9.56
N LEU A 170 -5.03 -8.08 -8.70
CA LEU A 170 -6.25 -7.74 -7.98
C LEU A 170 -7.35 -7.16 -8.88
N HIS A 171 -6.99 -6.39 -9.90
CA HIS A 171 -7.94 -5.87 -10.88
C HIS A 171 -8.58 -6.99 -11.72
N GLU A 172 -7.80 -7.99 -12.15
CA GLU A 172 -8.31 -9.19 -12.84
C GLU A 172 -9.26 -10.00 -11.95
N HIS A 173 -9.06 -9.95 -10.64
CA HIS A 173 -9.94 -10.54 -9.64
C HIS A 173 -11.11 -9.63 -9.20
N GLY A 174 -11.39 -8.54 -9.93
CA GLY A 174 -12.60 -7.73 -9.73
C GLY A 174 -12.45 -6.55 -8.75
N ALA A 175 -11.23 -6.24 -8.28
CA ALA A 175 -11.03 -5.07 -7.44
C ALA A 175 -11.35 -3.78 -8.24
N PRO A 176 -12.17 -2.87 -7.69
CA PRO A 176 -12.53 -1.64 -8.38
C PRO A 176 -11.37 -0.64 -8.37
N ILE A 177 -11.19 0.06 -9.51
CA ILE A 177 -10.29 1.21 -9.56
C ILE A 177 -10.99 2.40 -8.92
N SER A 178 -10.42 2.92 -7.83
CA SER A 178 -10.96 4.08 -7.14
C SER A 178 -10.58 5.39 -7.87
N GLU A 179 -11.38 6.44 -7.66
CA GLU A 179 -11.07 7.78 -8.18
C GLU A 179 -9.73 8.33 -7.63
N SER A 180 -9.31 7.91 -6.43
CA SER A 180 -8.04 8.36 -5.84
C SER A 180 -6.82 7.60 -6.34
N THR A 181 -6.98 6.53 -7.12
CA THR A 181 -5.88 5.61 -7.48
C THR A 181 -4.66 6.32 -8.06
N LEU A 182 -4.86 7.19 -9.06
CA LEU A 182 -3.77 7.93 -9.69
C LEU A 182 -3.21 9.03 -8.78
N ASN A 183 -4.08 9.75 -8.05
CA ASN A 183 -3.66 10.75 -7.06
C ASN A 183 -2.79 10.15 -5.95
N ASN A 184 -3.12 8.94 -5.49
CA ASN A 184 -2.38 8.21 -4.47
C ASN A 184 -0.99 7.82 -4.98
N ALA A 185 -0.88 7.21 -6.17
CA ALA A 185 0.41 6.91 -6.79
C ALA A 185 1.26 8.17 -6.99
N ALA A 186 0.63 9.28 -7.41
CA ALA A 186 1.31 10.54 -7.64
C ALA A 186 1.81 11.17 -6.33
N TRP A 187 0.97 11.26 -5.30
CA TRP A 187 1.34 11.77 -3.99
C TRP A 187 2.42 10.93 -3.32
N ARG A 188 2.38 9.60 -3.49
CA ARG A 188 3.39 8.67 -2.99
C ARG A 188 4.68 8.65 -3.80
N ALA A 189 4.78 9.49 -4.83
CA ALA A 189 5.92 9.58 -5.72
C ALA A 189 6.32 8.22 -6.33
N ARG A 190 5.34 7.53 -6.94
CA ARG A 190 5.51 6.18 -7.50
C ARG A 190 5.62 6.23 -9.04
N PRO A 191 6.78 6.54 -9.64
CA PRO A 191 6.91 6.80 -11.08
C PRO A 191 6.50 5.62 -11.97
N GLU A 192 6.87 4.40 -11.60
CA GLU A 192 6.50 3.18 -12.32
C GLU A 192 4.98 2.95 -12.29
N MET A 193 4.37 3.07 -11.11
CA MET A 193 2.92 2.93 -10.94
C MET A 193 2.15 4.03 -11.70
N VAL A 194 2.60 5.30 -11.63
CA VAL A 194 1.97 6.40 -12.36
C VAL A 194 2.02 6.15 -13.86
N THR A 195 3.17 5.69 -14.38
CA THR A 195 3.33 5.32 -15.79
C THR A 195 2.36 4.22 -16.18
N PHE A 196 2.32 3.14 -15.41
CA PHE A 196 1.41 2.01 -15.62
C PHE A 196 -0.07 2.45 -15.63
N LEU A 197 -0.49 3.25 -14.65
CA LEU A 197 -1.88 3.72 -14.51
C LEU A 197 -2.33 4.62 -15.67
N ILE A 198 -1.42 5.35 -16.31
CA ILE A 198 -1.76 6.22 -17.44
C ILE A 198 -1.67 5.44 -18.75
N ASP A 199 -0.56 4.74 -18.97
CA ASP A 199 -0.25 4.16 -20.29
C ASP A 199 -0.97 2.83 -20.54
N GLU A 200 -1.14 2.00 -19.50
CA GLU A 200 -1.79 0.68 -19.62
C GLU A 200 -3.25 0.71 -19.18
N ILE A 201 -3.55 1.39 -18.07
CA ILE A 201 -4.93 1.45 -17.53
C ILE A 201 -5.75 2.60 -18.16
N GLY A 202 -5.10 3.67 -18.63
CA GLY A 202 -5.77 4.78 -19.31
C GLY A 202 -6.52 5.73 -18.37
N LEU A 203 -6.05 5.91 -17.13
CA LEU A 203 -6.68 6.85 -16.21
C LEU A 203 -6.53 8.31 -16.67
N ASP A 204 -7.59 9.10 -16.49
CA ASP A 204 -7.60 10.53 -16.83
C ASP A 204 -6.61 11.31 -15.96
N ILE A 205 -5.52 11.74 -16.60
CA ILE A 205 -4.39 12.43 -16.00
C ILE A 205 -4.76 13.78 -15.36
N ASN A 206 -5.88 14.39 -15.76
CA ASN A 206 -6.36 15.68 -15.26
C ASN A 206 -7.61 15.55 -14.39
N LYS A 207 -8.01 14.32 -14.04
CA LYS A 207 -9.16 14.08 -13.17
C LYS A 207 -8.92 14.71 -11.81
N VAL A 208 -9.85 15.58 -11.39
CA VAL A 208 -9.85 16.12 -10.04
C VAL A 208 -10.50 15.12 -9.09
N TYR A 209 -9.76 14.68 -8.08
CA TYR A 209 -10.29 13.79 -7.07
C TYR A 209 -11.34 14.47 -6.18
N LYS A 210 -12.57 13.92 -6.14
CA LYS A 210 -13.68 14.41 -5.30
C LYS A 210 -14.14 13.43 -4.22
N GLY A 211 -13.45 12.28 -4.08
CA GLY A 211 -13.86 11.22 -3.17
C GLY A 211 -13.68 11.52 -1.67
N ARG A 212 -14.17 10.56 -0.86
CA ARG A 212 -14.21 10.66 0.62
C ARG A 212 -12.99 10.05 1.32
N HIS A 213 -12.31 9.12 0.66
CA HIS A 213 -11.33 8.22 1.27
C HIS A 213 -9.94 8.84 1.44
N GLU A 214 -9.66 9.97 0.77
CA GLU A 214 -8.33 10.62 0.78
C GLU A 214 -8.46 12.14 1.04
N PRO A 215 -8.83 12.56 2.26
CA PRO A 215 -9.15 13.96 2.56
C PRO A 215 -8.03 14.94 2.19
N MET A 216 -6.77 14.52 2.34
CA MET A 216 -5.59 15.34 2.03
C MET A 216 -5.43 15.63 0.53
N LEU A 217 -5.96 14.76 -0.34
CA LEU A 217 -5.84 14.89 -1.80
C LEU A 217 -7.11 15.47 -2.42
N ARG A 218 -8.13 15.80 -1.61
CA ARG A 218 -9.41 16.28 -2.10
C ARG A 218 -9.23 17.55 -2.93
N ASN A 219 -9.93 17.60 -4.07
CA ASN A 219 -9.88 18.66 -5.06
C ASN A 219 -8.55 18.80 -5.80
N GLN A 220 -7.71 17.76 -5.81
CA GLN A 220 -6.45 17.79 -6.54
C GLN A 220 -6.50 16.96 -7.82
N THR A 221 -5.78 17.43 -8.84
CA THR A 221 -5.35 16.58 -9.96
C THR A 221 -4.12 15.76 -9.56
N PRO A 222 -3.77 14.70 -10.28
CA PRO A 222 -2.54 13.94 -10.04
C PRO A 222 -1.27 14.80 -9.94
N VAL A 223 -1.10 15.80 -10.83
CA VAL A 223 0.07 16.69 -10.81
C VAL A 223 0.10 17.60 -9.58
N CYS A 224 -1.06 18.07 -9.11
CA CYS A 224 -1.16 18.77 -7.83
C CYS A 224 -0.80 17.86 -6.65
N SER A 225 -1.27 16.60 -6.67
CA SER A 225 -0.96 15.63 -5.62
C SER A 225 0.54 15.31 -5.56
N ALA A 226 1.21 15.22 -6.71
CA ALA A 226 2.67 15.13 -6.76
C ALA A 226 3.37 16.42 -6.27
N ALA A 227 2.81 17.60 -6.54
CA ALA A 227 3.41 18.88 -6.15
C ALA A 227 3.52 19.08 -4.63
N ILE A 228 2.55 18.57 -3.86
CA ILE A 228 2.55 18.58 -2.38
C ILE A 228 3.16 17.32 -1.75
N SER A 229 3.74 16.44 -2.57
CA SER A 229 4.32 15.20 -2.09
C SER A 229 5.56 15.46 -1.25
N PRO A 230 5.68 14.84 -0.05
CA PRO A 230 6.89 14.94 0.76
C PRO A 230 7.99 13.94 0.32
N PHE A 231 7.72 13.10 -0.69
CA PHE A 231 8.62 12.02 -1.09
C PHE A 231 9.64 12.47 -2.14
N ARG A 232 10.85 11.89 -2.10
CA ARG A 232 11.99 12.34 -2.92
C ARG A 232 11.73 12.28 -4.43
N ASP A 233 10.99 11.27 -4.89
CA ASP A 233 10.76 11.04 -6.32
C ASP A 233 9.60 11.87 -6.90
N ALA A 234 9.05 12.81 -6.13
CA ALA A 234 7.92 13.65 -6.56
C ALA A 234 8.24 14.42 -7.85
N GLY A 235 9.48 14.90 -7.98
CA GLY A 235 9.94 15.58 -9.20
C GLY A 235 9.83 14.70 -10.45
N ASN A 236 10.27 13.45 -10.36
CA ASN A 236 10.18 12.48 -11.46
C ASN A 236 8.72 12.19 -11.85
N VAL A 237 7.83 12.05 -10.85
CA VAL A 237 6.39 11.90 -11.11
C VAL A 237 5.82 13.13 -11.81
N ILE A 238 6.19 14.34 -11.39
CA ILE A 238 5.74 15.58 -12.05
C ILE A 238 6.22 15.62 -13.51
N GLU A 239 7.47 15.26 -13.77
CA GLU A 239 8.01 15.16 -15.15
C GLU A 239 7.18 14.19 -15.99
N ILE A 240 6.97 12.96 -15.51
CA ILE A 240 6.16 11.92 -16.16
C ILE A 240 4.76 12.43 -16.50
N LEU A 241 4.11 13.10 -15.55
CA LEU A 241 2.75 13.62 -15.70
C LEU A 241 2.71 14.74 -16.75
N LEU A 242 3.63 15.68 -16.67
CA LEU A 242 3.71 16.82 -17.60
C LEU A 242 4.07 16.39 -19.03
N GLU A 243 4.95 15.41 -19.19
CA GLU A 243 5.28 14.81 -20.49
C GLU A 243 4.06 14.13 -21.14
N ARG A 244 3.14 13.61 -20.33
CA ARG A 244 1.88 12.98 -20.76
C ARG A 244 0.70 13.95 -20.85
N GLY A 245 0.95 15.26 -20.71
CA GLY A 245 -0.06 16.29 -20.91
C GLY A 245 -0.92 16.62 -19.69
N ALA A 246 -0.42 16.39 -18.48
CA ALA A 246 -1.02 16.96 -17.28
C ALA A 246 -1.02 18.49 -17.37
N ASP A 247 -2.11 19.12 -16.96
CA ASP A 247 -2.26 20.58 -16.88
C ASP A 247 -1.84 21.06 -15.48
N PRO A 248 -0.68 21.73 -15.32
CA PRO A 248 -0.25 22.25 -14.03
C PRO A 248 -1.02 23.51 -13.60
N TYR A 249 -1.82 24.11 -14.50
CA TYR A 249 -2.63 25.31 -14.24
C TYR A 249 -4.12 25.01 -14.08
N HIS A 250 -4.48 23.77 -13.72
CA HIS A 250 -5.88 23.38 -13.61
C HIS A 250 -6.66 24.35 -12.69
N LYS A 251 -7.85 24.78 -13.15
CA LYS A 251 -8.62 25.88 -12.56
C LYS A 251 -8.94 25.71 -11.06
N ASP A 252 -9.18 24.47 -10.65
CA ASP A 252 -9.56 24.13 -9.26
C ASP A 252 -8.33 23.86 -8.38
N CYS A 253 -7.17 23.63 -9.00
CA CYS A 253 -5.97 23.17 -8.34
C CYS A 253 -4.75 23.50 -9.20
N ASN A 254 -3.93 24.44 -8.76
CA ASN A 254 -2.76 24.89 -9.51
C ASN A 254 -1.47 24.36 -8.87
N ALA A 255 -0.73 23.54 -9.60
CA ALA A 255 0.48 22.87 -9.11
C ALA A 255 1.58 23.86 -8.70
N PHE A 256 1.75 24.98 -9.43
CA PHE A 256 2.71 26.03 -9.07
C PHE A 256 2.37 26.71 -7.75
N SER A 257 1.08 26.88 -7.46
CA SER A 257 0.62 27.49 -6.21
C SER A 257 0.72 26.56 -5.00
N MET A 258 0.70 25.25 -5.25
CA MET A 258 0.70 24.22 -4.20
C MET A 258 2.08 23.63 -3.92
N ALA A 259 3.02 23.72 -4.85
CA ALA A 259 4.35 23.17 -4.67
C ALA A 259 5.08 23.86 -3.50
N GLU A 260 5.45 23.08 -2.48
CA GLU A 260 6.15 23.57 -1.28
C GLU A 260 7.66 23.26 -1.32
N SER A 261 8.08 22.27 -2.09
CA SER A 261 9.47 21.83 -2.18
C SER A 261 10.23 22.56 -3.28
N ASP A 262 11.45 23.01 -3.00
CA ASP A 262 12.35 23.59 -4.01
C ASP A 262 12.57 22.65 -5.21
N LEU A 263 12.54 21.33 -4.98
CA LEU A 263 12.67 20.32 -6.03
C LEU A 263 11.47 20.37 -7.00
N THR A 264 10.24 20.31 -6.48
CA THR A 264 9.02 20.30 -7.30
C THR A 264 8.80 21.65 -7.98
N ILE A 265 9.09 22.75 -7.29
CA ILE A 265 9.11 24.10 -7.87
C ILE A 265 10.11 24.19 -9.03
N GLY A 266 11.32 23.63 -8.84
CA GLY A 266 12.36 23.58 -9.87
C GLY A 266 11.87 22.88 -11.13
N VAL A 267 11.34 21.66 -10.99
CA VAL A 267 10.80 20.86 -12.11
C VAL A 267 9.70 21.60 -12.86
N LEU A 268 8.71 22.16 -12.15
CA LEU A 268 7.61 22.91 -12.76
C LEU A 268 8.11 24.13 -13.54
N ARG A 269 9.06 24.89 -12.98
CA ARG A 269 9.67 26.06 -13.66
C ARG A 269 10.50 25.66 -14.87
N ASP A 270 11.21 24.53 -14.79
CA ASP A 270 12.02 24.01 -15.89
C ASP A 270 11.14 23.58 -17.05
N TRP A 271 10.02 22.92 -16.76
CA TRP A 271 9.01 22.61 -17.76
C TRP A 271 8.42 23.88 -18.38
N GLU A 272 8.05 24.90 -17.59
CA GLU A 272 7.47 26.15 -18.11
C GLU A 272 8.42 26.86 -19.07
N ARG A 273 9.73 26.90 -18.76
CA ARG A 273 10.74 27.46 -19.66
C ARG A 273 10.81 26.68 -20.97
N LYS A 274 10.83 25.34 -20.91
CA LYS A 274 10.84 24.48 -22.10
C LYS A 274 9.61 24.68 -23.00
N GLN A 275 8.43 24.97 -22.45
CA GLN A 275 7.24 25.28 -23.26
C GLN A 275 7.37 26.63 -23.95
N LYS A 276 7.84 27.66 -23.24
CA LYS A 276 8.08 29.00 -23.82
C LYS A 276 9.09 28.95 -24.97
N ASP A 277 10.13 28.13 -24.86
CA ASP A 277 11.12 27.96 -25.92
C ASP A 277 10.50 27.28 -27.16
N LYS A 278 9.66 26.25 -26.96
CA LYS A 278 8.92 25.59 -28.06
C LYS A 278 7.95 26.54 -28.78
N ASP A 279 7.26 27.40 -28.03
CA ASP A 279 6.32 28.37 -28.60
C ASP A 279 7.04 29.46 -29.42
N GLN A 280 8.29 29.77 -29.09
CA GLN A 280 9.12 30.73 -29.84
C GLN A 280 9.73 30.12 -31.12
N GLU A 281 9.93 28.81 -31.19
CA GLU A 281 10.49 28.09 -32.34
C GLU A 281 9.45 27.69 -33.43
N GLY A 282 8.39 28.48 -33.63
CA GLY A 282 7.26 28.19 -34.55
C GLY A 282 7.61 27.53 -35.91
N PRO A 283 6.62 26.85 -36.56
CA PRO A 283 6.85 25.73 -37.48
C PRO A 283 7.83 26.07 -38.62
N ILE A 284 8.95 25.34 -38.68
CA ILE A 284 9.89 25.41 -39.79
C ILE A 284 9.18 24.91 -41.06
N ILE A 285 8.67 25.84 -41.86
CA ILE A 285 8.16 25.58 -43.21
C ILE A 285 9.32 25.02 -44.03
N LYS A 286 9.37 23.70 -44.22
CA LYS A 286 10.27 23.06 -45.19
C LYS A 286 9.90 23.57 -46.59
N LYS A 287 10.61 24.60 -47.08
CA LYS A 287 10.56 25.01 -48.48
C LYS A 287 10.97 23.83 -49.36
N GLN A 288 10.01 23.24 -50.07
CA GLN A 288 10.27 22.33 -51.18
C GLN A 288 11.14 23.06 -52.21
N LYS A 289 12.36 22.57 -52.43
CA LYS A 289 13.20 22.95 -53.57
C LYS A 289 12.53 22.45 -54.84
N THR A 290 11.94 23.35 -55.62
CA THR A 290 11.61 23.10 -57.02
C THR A 290 12.94 23.02 -57.80
N GLY A 291 13.32 21.79 -58.17
CA GLY A 291 14.47 21.53 -59.02
C GLY A 291 14.22 22.04 -60.43
N LYS A 292 15.01 23.02 -60.88
CA LYS A 292 15.15 23.37 -62.30
C LYS A 292 15.85 22.21 -63.02
N ALA A 293 15.14 21.55 -63.94
CA ALA A 293 15.74 20.63 -64.90
C ALA A 293 16.52 21.45 -65.96
N ASN A 294 17.82 21.24 -66.04
CA ASN A 294 18.65 21.68 -67.17
C ASN A 294 18.53 20.62 -68.29
N SER A 295 17.96 21.01 -69.42
CA SER A 295 17.95 20.23 -70.66
C SER A 295 19.27 20.39 -71.40
N THR A 296 20.04 19.31 -71.50
CA THR A 296 21.27 19.22 -72.29
C THR A 296 20.92 19.11 -73.78
N VAL A 297 21.37 20.07 -74.58
CA VAL A 297 21.31 20.03 -76.04
C VAL A 297 22.50 19.22 -76.55
N CYS A 298 22.27 18.02 -77.07
CA CYS A 298 23.24 17.30 -77.89
C CYS A 298 23.05 17.69 -79.37
N LYS A 299 24.02 18.40 -79.92
CA LYS A 299 24.33 18.39 -81.36
C LYS A 299 25.54 17.49 -81.56
N LYS A 300 25.45 16.49 -82.44
CA LYS A 300 26.30 16.41 -83.64
C LYS A 300 25.87 15.27 -84.57
N SER A 301 25.82 15.67 -85.82
CA SER A 301 25.67 14.98 -87.10
C SER A 301 26.89 14.13 -87.46
N GLY A 302 26.65 13.07 -88.24
CA GLY A 302 27.66 12.23 -88.89
C GLY A 302 27.09 10.86 -89.21
#